data_AF-A0AAV1K8V1-F1
#
_entry.id   AF-A0AAV1K8V1-F1
#
_cell.length_a   1.000
_cell.length_b   1.000
_cell.length_c   1.000
_cell.angle_alpha   90.00
_cell.angle_beta   90.00
_cell.angle_gamma   90.00
#
_symmetry.space_group_name_H-M   'P 1'
#
loop_
_entity.id
_entity.type
_entity.pdbx_description
1 polymer ?
#
loop_
_entity_poly.entity_id
_entity_poly.type
_entity_poly.pdbx_seq_one_letter_code
_entity_poly.pdbx_strand_id
1 'polypeptide(L)'
;MVYYYTSDNVTMLKNIITDYEDATEMSPCEYIQLYIKNCVKQTDDLKLRWIVKTFLDIDKHGQFLKEIIDYLPVELPTEDKEYFKIILHGIIFQISTSDITLLYKCLFNLSKQLLLTLTSSLKDDNFLAHLSQKAHSIFDTNYTTEKIINPILQWQPALDQIAQTYSEYLSKTESLRTKQPTIPVEPNVLKRKGKGKYTKSLKLCTPSTPPNSALHKSRRMLTKSAIDIRLQKAYDDNKQKTKKLLEDIKSKTYHHMERNSNKVLTNSLKVQDETEQGWKKSFPKSNQLIYTKLSPIPVKETAATLKRFNQRIKLTEEEEIQWLQDLINDCKNTVKIQELEEYDRNERERERLIDIEKKHLQGQISFEEAVLAKKKVQEENKRKYEELLKQKELWNKEIERWNEEQMEINRKIFEKCSLIELNVIEARKNAVNKKKEVAEIIKKESESMLLKALNEKNKELNRKIQMIKEIKILHTIAKRARISKIVDLTETSGLGLLCEMSIAELQERLCSMKMTIKEELETKSKLIKERNIAVKKSLDEARKNILTFKEERKLMREKSRKPRKLTIDISSKEINDLKSTLEEKRKLRLKLLN
;
A
#
# COMPACT_ATOMS: atom_id res chain seq x y z
N MET A 1 0.33 -17.16 15.66
CA MET A 1 1.16 -16.18 14.93
C MET A 1 2.17 -15.61 15.91
N VAL A 2 3.42 -15.38 15.49
CA VAL A 2 4.37 -14.60 16.29
C VAL A 2 4.20 -13.14 15.88
N TYR A 3 3.94 -12.24 16.83
CA TYR A 3 3.62 -10.83 16.53
C TYR A 3 4.88 -9.96 16.28
N TYR A 4 6.08 -10.56 16.32
CA TYR A 4 7.39 -9.94 16.06
C TYR A 4 7.56 -9.32 14.67
N TYR A 5 6.78 -9.76 13.68
CA TYR A 5 6.99 -9.46 12.26
C TYR A 5 6.45 -8.10 11.77
N THR A 6 5.66 -7.43 12.59
CA THR A 6 5.21 -6.05 12.35
C THR A 6 5.95 -5.14 13.31
N SER A 7 6.73 -4.18 12.79
CA SER A 7 7.52 -3.27 13.63
C SER A 7 6.68 -2.50 14.62
N ASP A 8 5.42 -2.26 14.34
CA ASP A 8 4.53 -1.49 15.21
C ASP A 8 4.35 -2.20 16.56
N ASN A 9 4.64 -3.51 16.61
CA ASN A 9 4.74 -4.28 17.85
C ASN A 9 6.17 -4.29 18.43
N VAL A 10 7.21 -4.10 17.60
CA VAL A 10 8.63 -4.00 18.02
C VAL A 10 8.92 -2.62 18.62
N THR A 11 8.39 -1.54 18.05
CA THR A 11 8.41 -0.19 18.63
C THR A 11 7.51 -0.09 19.85
N MET A 12 6.33 -0.74 19.84
CA MET A 12 5.51 -0.89 21.04
C MET A 12 6.28 -1.62 22.14
N LEU A 13 6.99 -2.72 21.85
CA LEU A 13 7.87 -3.38 22.83
C LEU A 13 9.05 -2.50 23.28
N LYS A 14 9.71 -1.77 22.36
CA LYS A 14 10.79 -0.82 22.67
C LYS A 14 10.31 0.24 23.65
N ASN A 15 9.18 0.90 23.36
CA ASN A 15 8.59 1.89 24.24
C ASN A 15 8.23 1.29 25.61
N ILE A 16 7.62 0.09 25.66
CA ILE A 16 7.32 -0.59 26.93
C ILE A 16 8.59 -0.89 27.74
N ILE A 17 9.73 -1.15 27.08
CA ILE A 17 11.04 -1.38 27.71
C ILE A 17 11.68 -0.06 28.17
N THR A 18 11.63 1.02 27.39
CA THR A 18 12.16 2.34 27.81
C THR A 18 11.34 2.92 28.94
N ASP A 19 10.01 2.89 28.83
CA ASP A 19 9.06 3.31 29.87
C ASP A 19 9.23 2.50 31.17
N TYR A 20 9.83 1.30 31.10
CA TYR A 20 10.21 0.48 32.26
C TYR A 20 11.61 0.78 32.80
N GLU A 21 12.63 0.94 31.93
CA GLU A 21 13.99 1.30 32.37
C GLU A 21 14.03 2.73 32.98
N ASP A 22 13.09 3.62 32.61
CA ASP A 22 12.84 4.90 33.29
C ASP A 22 12.05 4.75 34.62
N ALA A 23 11.23 3.71 34.78
CA ALA A 23 10.35 3.49 35.94
C ALA A 23 11.04 2.78 37.12
N THR A 24 12.13 3.41 37.60
CA THR A 24 13.14 2.91 38.56
C THR A 24 12.67 2.27 39.90
N GLU A 25 11.38 2.18 40.20
CA GLU A 25 10.84 1.68 41.49
C GLU A 25 9.82 0.53 41.39
N MET A 26 9.56 -0.05 40.20
CA MET A 26 8.57 -1.13 40.01
C MET A 26 9.17 -2.49 39.61
N SER A 27 8.60 -3.60 40.06
CA SER A 27 8.92 -4.94 39.56
C SER A 27 8.46 -5.13 38.09
N PRO A 28 9.15 -5.92 37.24
CA PRO A 28 8.69 -6.23 35.88
C PRO A 28 7.24 -6.73 35.82
N CYS A 29 6.86 -7.55 36.80
CA CYS A 29 5.52 -8.12 36.91
C CYS A 29 4.45 -7.10 37.36
N GLU A 30 4.83 -6.10 38.15
CA GLU A 30 3.93 -5.03 38.63
C GLU A 30 3.72 -3.97 37.56
N TYR A 31 4.82 -3.57 36.89
CA TYR A 31 4.79 -2.69 35.73
C TYR A 31 3.89 -3.25 34.62
N ILE A 32 4.01 -4.54 34.29
CA ILE A 32 3.10 -5.20 33.35
C ILE A 32 1.64 -5.18 33.84
N GLN A 33 1.38 -5.42 35.13
CA GLN A 33 0.01 -5.36 35.65
C GLN A 33 -0.58 -3.96 35.58
N LEU A 34 0.23 -2.91 35.78
CA LEU A 34 -0.17 -1.52 35.57
C LEU A 34 -0.43 -1.24 34.08
N TYR A 35 0.44 -1.71 33.19
CA TYR A 35 0.30 -1.59 31.74
C TYR A 35 -1.01 -2.24 31.24
N ILE A 36 -1.33 -3.46 31.69
CA ILE A 36 -2.59 -4.16 31.35
C ILE A 36 -3.81 -3.38 31.87
N LYS A 37 -3.75 -2.82 33.09
CA LYS A 37 -4.86 -2.00 33.65
C LYS A 37 -5.09 -0.71 32.86
N ASN A 38 -4.03 -0.13 32.30
CA ASN A 38 -4.07 1.11 31.52
C ASN A 38 -4.46 0.89 30.04
N CYS A 39 -4.37 -0.34 29.53
CA CYS A 39 -4.75 -0.69 28.15
C CYS A 39 -6.28 -0.65 27.94
N VAL A 40 -6.78 0.42 27.32
CA VAL A 40 -8.22 0.62 27.07
C VAL A 40 -8.77 -0.26 25.95
N LYS A 41 -9.17 -1.49 26.30
CA LYS A 41 -10.23 -2.32 25.67
C LYS A 41 -10.19 -2.60 24.15
N GLN A 42 -9.13 -2.24 23.42
CA GLN A 42 -9.04 -2.38 21.95
C GLN A 42 -7.88 -3.25 21.44
N THR A 43 -7.12 -3.89 22.32
CA THR A 43 -6.06 -4.85 21.94
C THR A 43 -6.51 -6.29 22.15
N ASP A 44 -6.27 -7.16 21.16
CA ASP A 44 -6.60 -8.60 21.26
C ASP A 44 -5.92 -9.25 22.46
N ASP A 45 -6.65 -10.10 23.20
CA ASP A 45 -6.10 -10.87 24.32
C ASP A 45 -4.86 -11.69 23.93
N LEU A 46 -4.80 -12.18 22.69
CA LEU A 46 -3.67 -12.93 22.15
C LEU A 46 -2.43 -12.03 21.93
N LYS A 47 -2.63 -10.78 21.50
CA LYS A 47 -1.53 -9.80 21.36
C LYS A 47 -1.03 -9.38 22.74
N LEU A 48 -1.94 -9.10 23.69
CA LEU A 48 -1.59 -8.80 25.09
C LEU A 48 -0.76 -9.93 25.72
N ARG A 49 -1.22 -11.19 25.64
CA ARG A 49 -0.48 -12.35 26.16
C ARG A 49 0.93 -12.49 25.55
N TRP A 50 1.09 -12.21 24.25
CA TRP A 50 2.40 -12.22 23.61
C TRP A 50 3.30 -11.08 24.06
N ILE A 51 2.78 -9.85 24.23
CA ILE A 51 3.54 -8.70 24.78
C ILE A 51 4.06 -9.05 26.17
N VAL A 52 3.17 -9.51 27.06
CA VAL A 52 3.49 -9.90 28.45
C VAL A 52 4.60 -10.95 28.49
N LYS A 53 4.46 -12.04 27.73
CA LYS A 53 5.48 -13.08 27.67
C LYS A 53 6.81 -12.53 27.14
N THR A 54 6.76 -11.79 26.03
CA THR A 54 7.97 -11.33 25.32
C THR A 54 8.76 -10.31 26.13
N PHE A 55 8.10 -9.37 26.81
CA PHE A 55 8.76 -8.47 27.75
C PHE A 55 9.44 -9.22 28.89
N LEU A 56 8.74 -10.16 29.54
CA LEU A 56 9.31 -10.96 30.63
C LEU A 56 10.46 -11.86 30.18
N ASP A 57 10.45 -12.36 28.94
CA ASP A 57 11.55 -13.15 28.39
C ASP A 57 12.75 -12.24 28.01
N ILE A 58 12.52 -11.05 27.45
CA ILE A 58 13.56 -10.04 27.19
C ILE A 58 14.22 -9.54 28.48
N ASP A 59 13.46 -9.41 29.57
CA ASP A 59 13.97 -9.02 30.90
C ASP A 59 14.90 -10.11 31.49
N LYS A 60 14.45 -11.38 31.52
CA LYS A 60 15.27 -12.53 31.95
C LYS A 60 16.59 -12.66 31.18
N HIS A 61 16.55 -12.43 29.87
CA HIS A 61 17.73 -12.48 29.01
C HIS A 61 18.43 -11.10 28.88
N GLY A 62 17.98 -10.09 29.63
CA GLY A 62 18.36 -8.70 29.47
C GLY A 62 19.84 -8.43 29.72
N GLN A 63 20.45 -9.07 30.72
CA GLN A 63 21.89 -8.96 30.99
C GLN A 63 22.72 -9.53 29.83
N PHE A 64 22.43 -10.77 29.41
CA PHE A 64 23.09 -11.44 28.29
C PHE A 64 23.01 -10.61 27.00
N LEU A 65 21.84 -10.03 26.71
CA LEU A 65 21.64 -9.18 25.53
C LEU A 65 22.39 -7.84 25.63
N LYS A 66 22.45 -7.21 26.81
CA LYS A 66 23.23 -5.98 27.02
C LYS A 66 24.73 -6.25 26.81
N GLU A 67 25.28 -7.32 27.39
CA GLU A 67 26.69 -7.70 27.24
C GLU A 67 27.10 -8.04 25.80
N ILE A 68 26.17 -8.50 24.95
CA ILE A 68 26.42 -8.71 23.51
C ILE A 68 26.42 -7.39 22.72
N ILE A 69 25.52 -6.46 23.07
CA ILE A 69 25.40 -5.15 22.40
C ILE A 69 26.64 -4.30 22.61
N ASP A 70 27.28 -4.40 23.78
CA ASP A 70 28.54 -3.72 24.08
C ASP A 70 29.74 -4.29 23.30
N TYR A 71 29.61 -5.45 22.65
CA TYR A 71 30.62 -6.07 21.79
C TYR A 71 30.35 -5.87 20.27
N LEU A 72 29.33 -5.11 19.87
CA LEU A 72 29.05 -4.94 18.42
C LEU A 72 30.19 -4.18 17.71
N PRO A 73 30.69 -4.66 16.55
CA PRO A 73 31.82 -4.05 15.84
C PRO A 73 31.49 -2.73 15.11
N VAL A 74 30.25 -2.24 15.20
CA VAL A 74 29.77 -1.02 14.54
C VAL A 74 28.98 -0.18 15.55
N GLU A 75 29.32 1.12 15.63
CA GLU A 75 28.60 2.10 16.43
C GLU A 75 27.20 2.35 15.84
N LEU A 76 26.18 1.72 16.42
CA LEU A 76 24.77 2.00 16.14
C LEU A 76 24.23 3.12 17.04
N PRO A 77 23.24 3.92 16.55
CA PRO A 77 22.42 4.77 17.39
C PRO A 77 21.84 4.04 18.60
N THR A 78 21.61 4.74 19.71
CA THR A 78 21.10 4.17 20.97
C THR A 78 19.80 3.37 20.78
N GLU A 79 18.90 3.86 19.93
CA GLU A 79 17.63 3.19 19.63
C GLU A 79 17.80 1.95 18.73
N ASP A 80 18.72 2.00 17.76
CA ASP A 80 19.04 0.84 16.92
C ASP A 80 19.66 -0.28 17.77
N LYS A 81 20.37 0.05 18.86
CA LYS A 81 20.80 -0.93 19.87
C LYS A 81 19.61 -1.57 20.62
N GLU A 82 18.57 -0.81 20.95
CA GLU A 82 17.35 -1.33 21.60
C GLU A 82 16.53 -2.21 20.66
N TYR A 83 16.34 -1.78 19.40
CA TYR A 83 15.74 -2.62 18.37
C TYR A 83 16.56 -3.90 18.15
N PHE A 84 17.90 -3.81 18.14
CA PHE A 84 18.79 -4.97 18.05
C PHE A 84 18.63 -5.90 19.26
N LYS A 85 18.53 -5.39 20.50
CA LYS A 85 18.21 -6.17 21.73
C LYS A 85 16.96 -7.02 21.53
N ILE A 86 15.88 -6.40 21.05
CA ILE A 86 14.57 -7.03 20.88
C ILE A 86 14.60 -8.07 19.75
N ILE A 87 15.24 -7.75 18.63
CA ILE A 87 15.32 -8.62 17.45
C ILE A 87 16.26 -9.81 17.69
N LEU A 88 17.42 -9.59 18.32
CA LEU A 88 18.35 -10.68 18.66
C LEU A 88 17.68 -11.69 19.61
N HIS A 89 16.96 -11.21 20.62
CA HIS A 89 16.10 -12.06 21.46
C HIS A 89 15.06 -12.84 20.62
N GLY A 90 14.44 -12.18 19.64
CA GLY A 90 13.52 -12.82 18.70
C GLY A 90 14.18 -13.95 17.91
N ILE A 91 15.28 -13.66 17.20
CA ILE A 91 16.04 -14.60 16.37
C ILE A 91 16.50 -15.83 17.17
N ILE A 92 16.92 -15.63 18.42
CA ILE A 92 17.40 -16.70 19.30
C ILE A 92 16.24 -17.55 19.86
N PHE A 93 15.20 -16.91 20.44
CA PHE A 93 14.24 -17.60 21.32
C PHE A 93 12.81 -17.73 20.78
N GLN A 94 12.39 -16.99 19.75
CA GLN A 94 10.98 -16.96 19.29
C GLN A 94 10.75 -17.10 17.77
N ILE A 95 11.72 -16.74 16.93
CA ILE A 95 11.53 -16.63 15.48
C ILE A 95 12.13 -17.83 14.77
N SER A 96 11.33 -18.48 13.93
CA SER A 96 11.70 -19.64 13.12
C SER A 96 12.22 -19.22 11.74
N THR A 97 13.15 -20.00 11.18
CA THR A 97 13.70 -19.81 9.82
C THR A 97 12.68 -20.04 8.70
N SER A 98 11.43 -20.38 9.04
CA SER A 98 10.27 -20.28 8.13
C SER A 98 9.97 -18.85 7.69
N ASP A 99 10.27 -17.86 8.52
CA ASP A 99 9.68 -16.51 8.43
C ASP A 99 10.69 -15.44 7.97
N ILE A 100 11.69 -15.85 7.17
CA ILE A 100 12.76 -14.99 6.62
C ILE A 100 12.18 -13.75 5.92
N THR A 101 11.12 -13.93 5.13
CA THR A 101 10.48 -12.84 4.38
C THR A 101 9.77 -11.82 5.26
N LEU A 102 9.24 -12.27 6.41
CA LEU A 102 8.60 -11.44 7.44
C LEU A 102 9.64 -10.67 8.25
N LEU A 103 10.74 -11.34 8.64
CA LEU A 103 11.87 -10.69 9.32
C LEU A 103 12.53 -9.64 8.42
N TYR A 104 12.75 -9.94 7.13
CA TYR A 104 13.43 -9.04 6.19
C TYR A 104 12.80 -7.65 6.13
N LYS A 105 11.47 -7.54 5.94
CA LYS A 105 10.85 -6.22 5.74
C LYS A 105 10.58 -5.53 7.08
N CYS A 106 10.39 -6.28 8.16
CA CYS A 106 10.50 -5.75 9.52
C CYS A 106 11.83 -5.03 9.73
N LEU A 107 12.97 -5.66 9.40
CA LEU A 107 14.31 -5.06 9.43
C LEU A 107 14.47 -3.89 8.45
N PHE A 108 14.19 -4.10 7.17
CA PHE A 108 14.43 -3.14 6.08
C PHE A 108 13.74 -1.80 6.29
N ASN A 109 12.52 -1.83 6.83
CA ASN A 109 11.80 -0.62 7.17
C ASN A 109 12.10 -0.14 8.60
N LEU A 110 12.58 -0.98 9.54
CA LEU A 110 13.06 -0.57 10.89
C LEU A 110 14.30 0.30 10.82
N SER A 111 15.40 -0.22 10.29
CA SER A 111 16.60 0.58 10.04
C SER A 111 17.48 -0.16 9.05
N LYS A 112 17.95 0.58 8.04
CA LYS A 112 18.90 0.08 7.05
C LYS A 112 20.29 -0.16 7.64
N GLN A 113 20.64 0.55 8.72
CA GLN A 113 21.89 0.32 9.45
C GLN A 113 21.77 -0.91 10.34
N LEU A 114 20.65 -1.10 11.02
CA LEU A 114 20.35 -2.31 11.79
C LEU A 114 20.34 -3.56 10.90
N LEU A 115 19.68 -3.51 9.73
CA LEU A 115 19.69 -4.60 8.75
C LEU A 115 21.12 -5.00 8.36
N LEU A 116 21.96 -4.04 7.99
CA LEU A 116 23.36 -4.30 7.61
C LEU A 116 24.18 -4.88 8.78
N THR A 117 24.16 -4.22 9.94
CA THR A 117 24.94 -4.63 11.11
C THR A 117 24.50 -5.99 11.69
N LEU A 118 23.22 -6.33 11.60
CA LEU A 118 22.72 -7.65 12.01
C LEU A 118 23.17 -8.74 11.03
N THR A 119 23.15 -8.48 9.71
CA THR A 119 23.66 -9.44 8.72
C THR A 119 25.18 -9.58 8.70
N SER A 120 25.95 -8.54 9.09
CA SER A 120 27.40 -8.67 9.26
C SER A 120 27.76 -9.37 10.56
N SER A 121 27.25 -8.90 11.71
CA SER A 121 27.68 -9.41 13.02
C SER A 121 27.34 -10.89 13.21
N LEU A 122 26.18 -11.36 12.74
CA LEU A 122 25.82 -12.79 12.80
C LEU A 122 26.52 -13.66 11.73
N LYS A 123 27.32 -13.05 10.86
CA LYS A 123 28.21 -13.72 9.89
C LYS A 123 29.68 -13.68 10.33
N ASP A 124 30.06 -12.75 11.22
CA ASP A 124 31.41 -12.64 11.75
C ASP A 124 31.69 -13.75 12.80
N ASP A 125 32.52 -14.74 12.44
CA ASP A 125 32.88 -15.86 13.33
C ASP A 125 33.43 -15.39 14.70
N ASN A 126 34.10 -14.24 14.74
CA ASN A 126 34.59 -13.61 15.98
C ASN A 126 33.44 -13.17 16.92
N PHE A 127 32.35 -12.66 16.37
CA PHE A 127 31.17 -12.27 17.12
C PHE A 127 30.41 -13.51 17.61
N LEU A 128 30.29 -14.54 16.77
CA LEU A 128 29.70 -15.83 17.16
C LEU A 128 30.52 -16.53 18.26
N ALA A 129 31.85 -16.46 18.19
CA ALA A 129 32.74 -16.95 19.23
C ALA A 129 32.51 -16.20 20.56
N HIS A 130 32.47 -14.86 20.54
CA HIS A 130 32.20 -14.06 21.75
C HIS A 130 30.80 -14.33 22.33
N LEU A 131 29.77 -14.38 21.48
CA LEU A 131 28.40 -14.71 21.86
C LEU A 131 28.33 -16.09 22.53
N SER A 132 29.05 -17.08 22.00
CA SER A 132 29.15 -18.41 22.60
C SER A 132 29.85 -18.38 23.97
N GLN A 133 30.94 -17.62 24.13
CA GLN A 133 31.65 -17.48 25.40
C GLN A 133 30.77 -16.83 26.47
N LYS A 134 30.05 -15.76 26.10
CA LYS A 134 29.09 -15.08 26.98
C LYS A 134 27.91 -15.96 27.36
N ALA A 135 27.34 -16.70 26.40
CA ALA A 135 26.24 -17.63 26.66
C ALA A 135 26.64 -18.70 27.68
N HIS A 136 27.80 -19.35 27.51
CA HIS A 136 28.34 -20.34 28.46
C HIS A 136 28.72 -19.76 29.83
N SER A 137 28.84 -18.43 29.98
CA SER A 137 29.08 -17.77 31.28
C SER A 137 27.81 -17.44 32.07
N ILE A 138 26.64 -17.52 31.43
CA ILE A 138 25.33 -17.14 32.00
C ILE A 138 24.34 -18.33 32.02
N PHE A 139 24.47 -19.29 31.09
CA PHE A 139 23.57 -20.44 30.94
C PHE A 139 24.34 -21.77 30.82
N ASP A 140 23.68 -22.87 31.19
CA ASP A 140 24.22 -24.23 31.03
C ASP A 140 24.71 -24.52 29.60
N THR A 141 25.70 -25.40 29.46
CA THR A 141 26.24 -25.84 28.17
C THR A 141 25.16 -26.39 27.23
N ASN A 142 24.25 -27.19 27.77
CA ASN A 142 23.19 -27.85 27.00
C ASN A 142 22.13 -26.83 26.56
N TYR A 143 21.81 -25.86 27.41
CA TYR A 143 20.91 -24.76 27.07
C TYR A 143 21.54 -23.86 25.99
N THR A 144 22.81 -23.50 26.17
CA THR A 144 23.57 -22.68 25.22
C THR A 144 23.65 -23.33 23.84
N THR A 145 23.96 -24.63 23.76
CA THR A 145 24.02 -25.34 22.48
C THR A 145 22.64 -25.45 21.83
N GLU A 146 21.60 -25.88 22.56
CA GLU A 146 20.27 -26.09 21.98
C GLU A 146 19.47 -24.81 21.67
N LYS A 147 19.56 -23.79 22.53
CA LYS A 147 18.65 -22.63 22.52
C LYS A 147 19.32 -21.33 22.08
N ILE A 148 20.65 -21.30 21.94
CA ILE A 148 21.40 -20.11 21.53
C ILE A 148 22.21 -20.39 20.25
N ILE A 149 23.11 -21.37 20.28
CA ILE A 149 24.01 -21.65 19.14
C ILE A 149 23.23 -22.28 17.97
N ASN A 150 22.47 -23.34 18.21
CA ASN A 150 21.75 -24.05 17.13
C ASN A 150 20.76 -23.14 16.34
N PRO A 151 19.95 -22.27 16.96
CA PRO A 151 19.14 -21.29 16.23
C PRO A 151 19.98 -20.35 15.37
N ILE A 152 21.07 -19.77 15.90
CA ILE A 152 21.89 -18.82 15.14
C ILE A 152 22.54 -19.49 13.93
N LEU A 153 23.03 -20.73 14.06
CA LEU A 153 23.57 -21.51 12.93
C LEU A 153 22.50 -21.82 11.87
N GLN A 154 21.25 -22.08 12.27
CA GLN A 154 20.12 -22.23 11.33
C GLN A 154 19.80 -20.90 10.62
N TRP A 155 20.01 -19.76 11.28
CA TRP A 155 19.79 -18.43 10.71
C TRP A 155 20.88 -17.97 9.73
N GLN A 156 22.13 -18.45 9.83
CA GLN A 156 23.22 -18.05 8.90
C GLN A 156 22.83 -18.08 7.40
N PRO A 157 22.33 -19.20 6.82
CA PRO A 157 21.95 -19.22 5.39
C PRO A 157 20.75 -18.33 5.06
N ALA A 158 19.86 -18.05 6.03
CA ALA A 158 18.74 -17.12 5.86
C ALA A 158 19.21 -15.66 5.87
N LEU A 159 20.18 -15.33 6.72
CA LEU A 159 20.80 -14.01 6.81
C LEU A 159 21.62 -13.67 5.56
N ASP A 160 22.30 -14.66 4.97
CA ASP A 160 22.97 -14.48 3.67
C ASP A 160 21.99 -14.19 2.53
N GLN A 161 20.80 -14.82 2.50
CA GLN A 161 19.73 -14.48 1.55
C GLN A 161 19.18 -13.06 1.78
N ILE A 162 19.04 -12.63 3.04
CA ILE A 162 18.65 -11.26 3.40
C ILE A 162 19.71 -10.24 2.93
N ALA A 163 20.99 -10.51 3.16
CA ALA A 163 22.09 -9.64 2.68
C ALA A 163 22.14 -9.55 1.14
N GLN A 164 21.99 -10.68 0.45
CA GLN A 164 21.94 -10.74 -1.02
C GLN A 164 20.77 -9.94 -1.58
N THR A 165 19.55 -10.16 -1.10
CA THR A 165 18.35 -9.44 -1.56
C THR A 165 18.41 -7.93 -1.28
N TYR A 166 19.05 -7.51 -0.18
CA TYR A 166 19.33 -6.11 0.08
C TYR A 166 20.39 -5.51 -0.88
N SER A 167 21.46 -6.25 -1.20
CA SER A 167 22.47 -5.80 -2.17
C SER A 167 21.92 -5.68 -3.61
N GLU A 168 21.00 -6.57 -3.99
CA GLU A 168 20.22 -6.46 -5.22
C GLU A 168 19.32 -5.23 -5.23
N TYR A 169 18.69 -4.89 -4.10
CA TYR A 169 17.91 -3.66 -3.98
C TYR A 169 18.78 -2.42 -4.14
N LEU A 170 19.94 -2.36 -3.47
CA LEU A 170 20.87 -1.23 -3.58
C LEU A 170 21.32 -1.01 -5.03
N SER A 171 21.86 -2.03 -5.70
CA SER A 171 22.31 -1.93 -7.09
C SER A 171 21.20 -1.53 -8.08
N LYS A 172 19.95 -1.98 -7.85
CA LYS A 172 18.77 -1.52 -8.61
C LYS A 172 18.44 -0.05 -8.34
N THR A 173 18.61 0.45 -7.11
CA THR A 173 18.40 1.90 -6.83
C THR A 173 19.53 2.79 -7.34
N GLU A 174 20.78 2.33 -7.33
CA GLU A 174 21.94 3.11 -7.82
C GLU A 174 21.92 3.27 -9.34
N SER A 175 21.66 2.19 -10.07
CA SER A 175 21.51 2.22 -11.53
C SER A 175 20.37 3.14 -12.01
N LEU A 176 19.31 3.31 -11.22
CA LEU A 176 18.25 4.29 -11.47
C LEU A 176 18.67 5.75 -11.18
N ARG A 177 19.63 5.97 -10.27
CA ARG A 177 20.19 7.29 -9.95
C ARG A 177 21.18 7.76 -11.01
N THR A 178 21.96 6.86 -11.60
CA THR A 178 22.98 7.17 -12.63
C THR A 178 22.39 7.47 -14.01
N LYS A 179 21.60 8.55 -14.13
CA LYS A 179 21.31 9.16 -15.43
C LYS A 179 22.59 9.81 -15.97
N GLN A 180 23.06 9.33 -17.11
CA GLN A 180 24.21 9.91 -17.82
C GLN A 180 23.99 11.43 -18.01
N PRO A 181 24.93 12.30 -17.61
CA PRO A 181 24.81 13.73 -17.82
C PRO A 181 24.61 14.06 -19.29
N THR A 182 23.60 14.87 -19.61
CA THR A 182 23.33 15.27 -21.00
C THR A 182 24.47 16.14 -21.51
N ILE A 183 25.40 15.54 -22.27
CA ILE A 183 26.48 16.25 -22.96
C ILE A 183 25.85 17.37 -23.81
N PRO A 184 26.24 18.65 -23.62
CA PRO A 184 25.76 19.74 -24.45
C PRO A 184 26.23 19.54 -25.90
N VAL A 185 25.34 19.07 -26.76
CA VAL A 185 25.59 19.02 -28.20
C VAL A 185 25.62 20.47 -28.70
N GLU A 186 26.79 20.94 -29.15
CA GLU A 186 26.90 22.24 -29.81
C GLU A 186 25.86 22.34 -30.93
N PRO A 187 25.05 23.41 -30.99
CA PRO A 187 24.07 23.57 -32.05
C PRO A 187 24.83 23.78 -33.37
N ASN A 188 24.92 22.74 -34.18
CA ASN A 188 25.68 22.71 -35.42
C ASN A 188 24.95 23.44 -36.57
N VAL A 189 24.63 24.73 -36.34
CA VAL A 189 23.78 25.57 -37.19
C VAL A 189 24.32 25.73 -38.62
N LEU A 190 25.64 25.61 -38.81
CA LEU A 190 26.34 25.98 -40.05
C LEU A 190 27.00 24.82 -40.82
N LYS A 191 26.84 23.55 -40.41
CA LYS A 191 27.38 22.40 -41.18
C LYS A 191 26.31 21.38 -41.57
N ARG A 192 25.48 21.74 -42.56
CA ARG A 192 24.76 20.76 -43.39
C ARG A 192 25.76 19.93 -44.21
N LYS A 193 26.32 18.86 -43.64
CA LYS A 193 27.05 17.85 -44.42
C LYS A 193 26.12 16.70 -44.81
N GLY A 194 26.24 16.26 -46.06
CA GLY A 194 25.43 15.19 -46.64
C GLY A 194 25.80 13.80 -46.14
N LYS A 195 25.08 12.80 -46.68
CA LYS A 195 25.19 11.36 -46.38
C LYS A 195 26.65 10.89 -46.19
N GLY A 196 26.98 10.34 -45.02
CA GLY A 196 28.28 9.75 -44.67
C GLY A 196 28.09 8.55 -43.73
N LYS A 197 29.06 7.61 -43.73
CA LYS A 197 28.96 6.32 -43.02
C LYS A 197 29.61 6.33 -41.62
N TYR A 198 29.29 5.29 -40.86
CA TYR A 198 29.75 4.90 -39.50
C TYR A 198 31.13 5.36 -39.02
N THR A 199 31.26 5.64 -37.71
CA THR A 199 32.16 4.93 -36.75
C THR A 199 31.95 5.41 -35.29
N LYS A 200 32.59 4.73 -34.32
CA LYS A 200 32.51 5.02 -32.86
C LYS A 200 33.85 5.57 -32.33
N SER A 201 33.82 6.43 -31.31
CA SER A 201 34.86 6.51 -30.25
C SER A 201 34.25 7.10 -28.95
N LEU A 202 35.03 7.15 -27.85
CA LEU A 202 34.52 7.25 -26.47
C LEU A 202 35.60 7.82 -25.52
N LYS A 203 35.20 8.38 -24.36
CA LYS A 203 36.04 8.88 -23.21
C LYS A 203 36.64 10.30 -23.44
N LEU A 204 36.93 11.16 -22.43
CA LEU A 204 36.72 11.17 -20.96
C LEU A 204 36.70 12.62 -20.41
N CYS A 205 36.48 12.75 -19.08
CA CYS A 205 36.98 13.79 -18.14
C CYS A 205 35.98 14.79 -17.55
N THR A 206 36.43 15.52 -16.51
CA THR A 206 35.66 15.88 -15.30
C THR A 206 35.30 17.37 -15.14
N PRO A 207 34.35 17.74 -14.24
CA PRO A 207 33.67 19.05 -14.25
C PRO A 207 34.27 20.12 -13.31
N SER A 208 33.76 21.35 -13.42
CA SER A 208 33.89 22.42 -12.42
C SER A 208 32.53 23.08 -12.13
N THR A 209 32.46 23.88 -11.06
CA THR A 209 31.28 24.31 -10.28
C THR A 209 30.12 25.03 -11.03
N PRO A 210 28.90 25.01 -10.48
CA PRO A 210 27.69 25.52 -11.13
C PRO A 210 27.43 27.04 -10.91
N PRO A 211 27.00 27.79 -11.94
CA PRO A 211 26.45 29.14 -11.77
C PRO A 211 24.92 29.10 -11.58
N ASN A 212 24.44 29.68 -10.47
CA ASN A 212 23.01 29.92 -10.25
C ASN A 212 22.46 30.93 -11.27
N SER A 213 21.52 30.52 -12.14
CA SER A 213 20.64 31.47 -12.84
C SER A 213 19.31 30.84 -13.26
N ALA A 214 18.20 31.43 -12.80
CA ALA A 214 16.85 31.02 -13.19
C ALA A 214 16.47 31.66 -14.54
N LEU A 215 16.86 31.03 -15.66
CA LEU A 215 16.49 31.52 -16.98
C LEU A 215 15.05 31.11 -17.36
N HIS A 216 14.17 32.11 -17.30
CA HIS A 216 12.72 32.03 -17.50
C HIS A 216 12.33 31.64 -18.93
N LYS A 217 12.35 30.34 -19.24
CA LYS A 217 11.96 29.80 -20.56
C LYS A 217 10.49 30.07 -20.87
N SER A 218 10.24 31.02 -21.78
CA SER A 218 8.91 31.31 -22.31
C SER A 218 8.25 30.04 -22.86
N ARG A 219 7.17 29.59 -22.20
CA ARG A 219 6.24 28.59 -22.77
C ARG A 219 5.47 29.23 -23.93
N ARG A 220 6.07 29.26 -25.11
CA ARG A 220 5.28 29.29 -26.36
C ARG A 220 4.50 27.99 -26.41
N MET A 221 3.23 28.02 -25.97
CA MET A 221 2.34 26.87 -26.10
C MET A 221 2.22 26.51 -27.58
N LEU A 222 2.29 25.22 -27.89
CA LEU A 222 2.18 24.76 -29.26
C LEU A 222 0.73 24.97 -29.71
N THR A 223 0.50 25.91 -30.63
CA THR A 223 -0.83 26.23 -31.14
C THR A 223 -1.47 24.99 -31.77
N LYS A 224 -2.81 24.91 -31.73
CA LYS A 224 -3.56 23.75 -32.23
C LYS A 224 -3.13 23.33 -33.64
N SER A 225 -3.02 24.29 -34.56
CA SER A 225 -2.52 24.07 -35.93
C SER A 225 -1.11 23.46 -36.00
N ALA A 226 -0.20 23.80 -35.08
CA ALA A 226 1.15 23.21 -35.03
C ALA A 226 1.18 21.80 -34.39
N ILE A 227 0.12 21.43 -33.66
CA ILE A 227 -0.13 20.04 -33.23
C ILE A 227 -0.72 19.25 -34.40
N ASP A 228 -1.75 19.78 -35.06
CA ASP A 228 -2.46 19.14 -36.18
C ASP A 228 -1.51 18.82 -37.35
N ILE A 229 -0.65 19.77 -37.75
CA ILE A 229 0.39 19.57 -38.78
C ILE A 229 1.40 18.47 -38.37
N ARG A 230 1.67 18.30 -37.08
CA ARG A 230 2.54 17.23 -36.57
C ARG A 230 1.84 15.86 -36.58
N LEU A 231 0.57 15.82 -36.20
CA LEU A 231 -0.25 14.60 -36.27
C LEU A 231 -0.40 14.12 -37.71
N GLN A 232 -0.67 15.02 -38.65
CA GLN A 232 -0.81 14.68 -40.06
C GLN A 232 0.51 14.15 -40.65
N LYS A 233 1.66 14.75 -40.32
CA LYS A 233 2.97 14.21 -40.70
C LYS A 233 3.25 12.83 -40.09
N ALA A 234 2.93 12.63 -38.81
CA ALA A 234 3.10 11.33 -38.16
C ALA A 234 2.18 10.25 -38.77
N TYR A 235 0.97 10.62 -39.20
CA TYR A 235 0.05 9.76 -39.93
C TYR A 235 0.59 9.38 -41.30
N ASP A 236 1.07 10.34 -42.10
CA ASP A 236 1.66 10.07 -43.42
C ASP A 236 2.98 9.28 -43.33
N ASP A 237 3.83 9.53 -42.32
CA ASP A 237 5.03 8.73 -42.04
C ASP A 237 4.67 7.29 -41.69
N ASN A 238 3.65 7.05 -40.86
CA ASN A 238 3.19 5.70 -40.55
C ASN A 238 2.54 5.04 -41.77
N LYS A 239 1.75 5.77 -42.57
CA LYS A 239 1.17 5.29 -43.83
C LYS A 239 2.25 4.86 -44.83
N GLN A 240 3.38 5.57 -44.90
CA GLN A 240 4.54 5.16 -45.67
C GLN A 240 5.25 3.93 -45.10
N LYS A 241 5.40 3.82 -43.77
CA LYS A 241 5.97 2.61 -43.13
C LYS A 241 5.09 1.37 -43.39
N THR A 242 3.77 1.49 -43.26
CA THR A 242 2.84 0.38 -43.52
C THR A 242 2.86 -0.05 -44.99
N LYS A 243 2.96 0.89 -45.94
CA LYS A 243 3.19 0.55 -47.36
C LYS A 243 4.48 -0.22 -47.58
N LYS A 244 5.61 0.27 -47.03
CA LYS A 244 6.90 -0.43 -47.13
C LYS A 244 6.88 -1.80 -46.46
N LEU A 245 6.21 -1.95 -45.32
CA LEU A 245 6.04 -3.24 -44.66
C LEU A 245 5.20 -4.21 -45.50
N LEU A 246 4.15 -3.72 -46.18
CA LEU A 246 3.36 -4.50 -47.12
C LEU A 246 4.17 -4.91 -48.37
N GLU A 247 5.01 -4.03 -48.89
CA GLU A 247 5.95 -4.30 -50.00
C GLU A 247 7.03 -5.32 -49.58
N ASP A 248 7.57 -5.20 -48.37
CA ASP A 248 8.48 -6.18 -47.73
C ASP A 248 7.82 -7.55 -47.56
N ILE A 249 6.55 -7.61 -47.15
CA ILE A 249 5.80 -8.87 -47.01
C ILE A 249 5.51 -9.48 -48.38
N LYS A 250 5.09 -8.68 -49.37
CA LYS A 250 4.86 -9.12 -50.74
C LYS A 250 6.13 -9.67 -51.41
N SER A 251 7.27 -9.05 -51.18
CA SER A 251 8.55 -9.47 -51.77
C SER A 251 9.19 -10.67 -51.06
N LYS A 252 8.96 -10.85 -49.75
CA LYS A 252 9.46 -12.02 -49.00
C LYS A 252 8.57 -13.27 -49.13
N THR A 253 7.32 -13.10 -49.56
CA THR A 253 6.32 -14.19 -49.61
C THR A 253 6.02 -14.61 -51.05
N TYR A 254 6.81 -15.53 -51.60
CA TYR A 254 6.61 -16.12 -52.94
C TYR A 254 5.26 -16.85 -53.13
N HIS A 255 4.47 -17.03 -52.07
CA HIS A 255 3.11 -17.60 -52.08
C HIS A 255 1.98 -16.57 -51.91
N HIS A 256 2.19 -15.30 -52.25
CA HIS A 256 1.08 -14.33 -52.28
C HIS A 256 0.05 -14.68 -53.37
N MET A 257 -1.08 -15.31 -52.98
CA MET A 257 -2.18 -15.67 -53.89
C MET A 257 -2.86 -14.44 -54.52
N GLU A 258 -2.36 -13.98 -55.66
CA GLU A 258 -2.96 -12.89 -56.44
C GLU A 258 -4.12 -13.34 -57.37
N ARG A 259 -4.59 -14.59 -57.20
CA ARG A 259 -5.66 -15.20 -58.01
C ARG A 259 -6.79 -15.80 -57.16
N ASN A 260 -7.63 -14.95 -56.56
CA ASN A 260 -9.10 -15.15 -56.42
C ASN A 260 -9.82 -14.09 -55.57
N SER A 261 -9.12 -13.23 -54.83
CA SER A 261 -9.71 -12.25 -53.90
C SER A 261 -10.83 -11.38 -54.49
N ASN A 262 -10.73 -10.98 -55.76
CA ASN A 262 -11.76 -10.17 -56.42
C ASN A 262 -13.13 -10.88 -56.54
N LYS A 263 -13.17 -12.23 -56.62
CA LYS A 263 -14.44 -13.00 -56.57
C LYS A 263 -15.01 -13.08 -55.15
N VAL A 264 -14.14 -13.19 -54.15
CA VAL A 264 -14.55 -13.20 -52.74
C VAL A 264 -15.11 -11.84 -52.35
N LEU A 265 -14.40 -10.74 -52.63
CA LEU A 265 -14.80 -9.39 -52.27
C LEU A 265 -16.09 -8.95 -52.98
N THR A 266 -16.28 -9.30 -54.25
CA THR A 266 -17.54 -9.00 -54.97
C THR A 266 -18.72 -9.82 -54.46
N ASN A 267 -18.49 -11.03 -53.95
CA ASN A 267 -19.54 -11.78 -53.24
C ASN A 267 -19.78 -11.23 -51.82
N SER A 268 -18.73 -10.80 -51.09
CA SER A 268 -18.88 -10.17 -49.77
C SER A 268 -19.70 -8.89 -49.82
N LEU A 269 -19.44 -8.02 -50.82
CA LEU A 269 -20.22 -6.79 -51.02
C LEU A 269 -21.67 -7.11 -51.40
N LYS A 270 -21.92 -8.07 -52.28
CA LYS A 270 -23.30 -8.54 -52.59
C LYS A 270 -24.01 -9.09 -51.35
N VAL A 271 -23.32 -9.86 -50.50
CA VAL A 271 -23.90 -10.37 -49.25
C VAL A 271 -24.18 -9.23 -48.26
N GLN A 272 -23.40 -8.16 -48.24
CA GLN A 272 -23.72 -6.95 -47.46
C GLN A 272 -24.94 -6.20 -48.04
N ASP A 273 -24.99 -5.96 -49.35
CA ASP A 273 -26.16 -5.34 -50.01
C ASP A 273 -27.44 -6.17 -49.82
N GLU A 274 -27.35 -7.50 -49.94
CA GLU A 274 -28.47 -8.44 -49.75
C GLU A 274 -28.92 -8.52 -48.29
N THR A 275 -27.99 -8.42 -47.31
CA THR A 275 -28.37 -8.41 -45.89
C THR A 275 -28.96 -7.07 -45.45
N GLU A 276 -28.40 -5.93 -45.85
CA GLU A 276 -28.98 -4.61 -45.56
C GLU A 276 -30.36 -4.40 -46.23
N GLN A 277 -30.56 -4.92 -47.45
CA GLN A 277 -31.87 -4.92 -48.11
C GLN A 277 -32.84 -5.96 -47.50
N GLY A 278 -32.32 -7.09 -46.99
CA GLY A 278 -33.11 -8.10 -46.30
C GLY A 278 -33.79 -7.56 -45.04
N TRP A 279 -33.10 -6.72 -44.25
CA TRP A 279 -33.62 -6.19 -42.98
C TRP A 279 -34.73 -5.14 -43.15
N LYS A 280 -34.97 -4.63 -44.37
CA LYS A 280 -36.06 -3.68 -44.67
C LYS A 280 -37.31 -4.34 -45.26
N LYS A 281 -37.31 -5.66 -45.51
CA LYS A 281 -38.54 -6.38 -45.86
C LYS A 281 -39.25 -6.79 -44.57
N SER A 282 -40.30 -6.05 -44.21
CA SER A 282 -41.27 -6.53 -43.23
C SER A 282 -41.85 -7.86 -43.72
N PHE A 283 -41.57 -8.94 -43.01
CA PHE A 283 -42.25 -10.21 -43.26
C PHE A 283 -43.76 -9.94 -43.16
N PRO A 284 -44.57 -10.30 -44.18
CA PRO A 284 -46.01 -10.21 -44.04
C PRO A 284 -46.37 -11.08 -42.84
N LYS A 285 -47.12 -10.51 -41.88
CA LYS A 285 -47.60 -11.27 -40.72
C LYS A 285 -48.40 -12.44 -41.26
N SER A 286 -47.82 -13.64 -41.23
CA SER A 286 -48.51 -14.85 -41.64
C SER A 286 -49.75 -14.94 -40.77
N ASN A 287 -50.93 -14.77 -41.39
CA ASN A 287 -52.19 -14.79 -40.67
C ASN A 287 -52.27 -16.13 -39.96
N GLN A 288 -52.22 -16.09 -38.63
CA GLN A 288 -52.40 -17.27 -37.80
C GLN A 288 -53.82 -17.76 -38.06
N LEU A 289 -53.96 -18.72 -38.98
CA LEU A 289 -55.20 -19.44 -39.19
C LEU A 289 -55.62 -19.98 -37.84
N ILE A 290 -56.74 -19.46 -37.33
CA ILE A 290 -57.29 -19.87 -36.05
C ILE A 290 -57.86 -21.28 -36.26
N TYR A 291 -56.98 -22.27 -36.15
CA TYR A 291 -57.34 -23.66 -36.03
C TYR A 291 -58.12 -23.82 -34.73
N THR A 292 -59.43 -23.62 -34.84
CA THR A 292 -60.39 -24.06 -33.84
C THR A 292 -60.09 -25.51 -33.52
N LYS A 293 -59.97 -25.83 -32.23
CA LYS A 293 -59.61 -27.18 -31.79
C LYS A 293 -60.81 -28.11 -32.03
N LEU A 294 -60.94 -28.64 -33.23
CA LEU A 294 -61.80 -29.80 -33.46
C LEU A 294 -61.33 -30.91 -32.49
N SER A 295 -62.27 -31.43 -31.70
CA SER A 295 -62.02 -32.58 -30.85
C SER A 295 -61.50 -33.75 -31.70
N PRO A 296 -60.45 -34.46 -31.28
CA PRO A 296 -59.84 -35.51 -32.09
C PRO A 296 -60.87 -36.61 -32.39
N ILE A 297 -61.16 -36.81 -33.69
CA ILE A 297 -62.11 -37.81 -34.16
C ILE A 297 -61.64 -39.20 -33.68
N PRO A 298 -62.51 -40.02 -33.04
CA PRO A 298 -62.11 -41.31 -32.50
C PRO A 298 -61.74 -42.30 -33.61
N VAL A 299 -60.44 -42.52 -33.79
CA VAL A 299 -59.89 -43.46 -34.78
C VAL A 299 -60.13 -44.89 -34.30
N LYS A 300 -60.81 -45.70 -35.13
CA LYS A 300 -61.11 -47.11 -34.82
C LYS A 300 -59.82 -47.97 -34.80
N GLU A 301 -59.70 -48.84 -33.79
CA GLU A 301 -58.55 -49.73 -33.59
C GLU A 301 -58.60 -51.00 -34.45
N THR A 302 -58.65 -50.83 -35.77
CA THR A 302 -58.47 -51.94 -36.72
C THR A 302 -57.04 -52.49 -36.63
N ALA A 303 -56.84 -53.79 -36.85
CA ALA A 303 -55.49 -54.40 -36.86
C ALA A 303 -54.47 -53.68 -37.77
N ALA A 304 -54.94 -53.05 -38.86
CA ALA A 304 -54.12 -52.23 -39.74
C ALA A 304 -53.73 -50.86 -39.15
N THR A 305 -54.57 -50.23 -38.33
CA THR A 305 -54.22 -48.96 -37.66
C THR A 305 -53.24 -49.21 -36.51
N LEU A 306 -53.42 -50.29 -35.74
CA LEU A 306 -52.45 -50.75 -34.73
C LEU A 306 -51.07 -51.02 -35.34
N LYS A 307 -50.99 -51.79 -36.44
CA LYS A 307 -49.72 -52.05 -37.13
C LYS A 307 -49.06 -50.77 -37.68
N ARG A 308 -49.84 -49.86 -38.27
CA ARG A 308 -49.32 -48.56 -38.76
C ARG A 308 -48.82 -47.66 -37.61
N PHE A 309 -49.49 -47.67 -36.46
CA PHE A 309 -49.05 -46.89 -35.29
C PHE A 309 -47.78 -47.49 -34.69
N ASN A 310 -47.72 -48.82 -34.49
CA ASN A 310 -46.53 -49.49 -33.96
C ASN A 310 -45.31 -49.33 -34.89
N GLN A 311 -45.50 -49.35 -36.22
CA GLN A 311 -44.42 -49.04 -37.16
C GLN A 311 -43.95 -47.58 -37.07
N ARG A 312 -44.84 -46.62 -36.77
CA ARG A 312 -44.44 -45.23 -36.51
C ARG A 312 -43.70 -45.06 -35.19
N ILE A 313 -44.09 -45.79 -34.14
CA ILE A 313 -43.32 -45.85 -32.88
C ILE A 313 -41.91 -46.31 -33.19
N LYS A 314 -41.75 -47.46 -33.84
CA LYS A 314 -40.45 -48.00 -34.25
C LYS A 314 -39.62 -47.02 -35.06
N LEU A 315 -40.20 -46.35 -36.07
CA LEU A 315 -39.48 -45.32 -36.83
C LEU A 315 -39.03 -44.16 -35.92
N THR A 316 -39.87 -43.68 -34.99
CA THR A 316 -39.42 -42.63 -34.04
C THR A 316 -38.43 -43.12 -32.99
N GLU A 317 -38.41 -44.42 -32.66
CA GLU A 317 -37.40 -45.05 -31.80
C GLU A 317 -36.08 -45.23 -32.57
N GLU A 318 -36.14 -45.64 -33.84
CA GLU A 318 -35.01 -45.75 -34.77
C GLU A 318 -34.42 -44.36 -35.08
N GLU A 319 -35.25 -43.32 -35.26
CA GLU A 319 -34.84 -41.91 -35.39
C GLU A 319 -34.22 -41.38 -34.08
N GLU A 320 -34.77 -41.71 -32.90
CA GLU A 320 -34.22 -41.26 -31.61
C GLU A 320 -32.93 -42.03 -31.24
N ILE A 321 -32.80 -43.30 -31.64
CA ILE A 321 -31.56 -44.09 -31.56
C ILE A 321 -30.51 -43.57 -32.55
N GLN A 322 -30.90 -43.24 -33.79
CA GLN A 322 -30.00 -42.59 -34.76
C GLN A 322 -29.53 -41.24 -34.23
N TRP A 323 -30.43 -40.39 -33.74
CA TRP A 323 -30.07 -39.12 -33.12
C TRP A 323 -29.14 -39.29 -31.90
N LEU A 324 -29.30 -40.34 -31.09
CA LEU A 324 -28.38 -40.66 -29.99
C LEU A 324 -27.02 -41.21 -30.49
N GLN A 325 -27.00 -42.01 -31.55
CA GLN A 325 -25.77 -42.48 -32.20
C GLN A 325 -25.02 -41.32 -32.86
N ASP A 326 -25.75 -40.43 -33.53
CA ASP A 326 -25.24 -39.18 -34.11
C ASP A 326 -24.75 -38.25 -33.01
N LEU A 327 -25.43 -38.12 -31.86
CA LEU A 327 -24.93 -37.37 -30.71
C LEU A 327 -23.62 -37.95 -30.14
N ILE A 328 -23.50 -39.29 -30.08
CA ILE A 328 -22.27 -40.00 -29.68
C ILE A 328 -21.15 -39.83 -30.72
N ASN A 329 -21.50 -39.70 -32.01
CA ASN A 329 -20.55 -39.38 -33.08
C ASN A 329 -20.22 -37.88 -33.15
N ASP A 330 -21.13 -36.99 -32.74
CA ASP A 330 -20.96 -35.54 -32.64
C ASP A 330 -20.11 -35.15 -31.43
N CYS A 331 -19.96 -36.04 -30.44
CA CYS A 331 -18.83 -35.96 -29.50
C CYS A 331 -17.45 -36.07 -30.19
N LYS A 332 -17.39 -36.41 -31.49
CA LYS A 332 -16.20 -36.34 -32.36
C LYS A 332 -16.33 -35.22 -33.42
N ASN A 333 -17.45 -34.49 -33.48
CA ASN A 333 -17.65 -33.38 -34.40
C ASN A 333 -16.90 -32.15 -33.88
N THR A 334 -15.62 -32.11 -34.23
CA THR A 334 -14.68 -31.05 -33.82
C THR A 334 -15.18 -29.66 -34.16
N VAL A 335 -15.98 -29.48 -35.22
CA VAL A 335 -16.53 -28.18 -35.61
C VAL A 335 -17.53 -27.69 -34.57
N LYS A 336 -18.46 -28.53 -34.12
CA LYS A 336 -19.46 -28.13 -33.11
C LYS A 336 -18.81 -27.86 -31.74
N ILE A 337 -17.74 -28.57 -31.41
CA ILE A 337 -16.93 -28.34 -30.21
C ILE A 337 -16.15 -27.02 -30.33
N GLN A 338 -15.54 -26.75 -31.49
CA GLN A 338 -14.83 -25.50 -31.79
C GLN A 338 -15.76 -24.28 -31.72
N GLU A 339 -16.98 -24.36 -32.28
CA GLU A 339 -17.99 -23.29 -32.17
C GLU A 339 -18.36 -22.97 -30.71
N LEU A 340 -18.42 -23.98 -29.83
CA LEU A 340 -18.69 -23.79 -28.41
C LEU A 340 -17.46 -23.25 -27.66
N GLU A 341 -16.25 -23.74 -27.97
CA GLU A 341 -15.02 -23.15 -27.43
C GLU A 341 -14.83 -21.69 -27.84
N GLU A 342 -15.14 -21.34 -29.09
CA GLU A 342 -15.11 -19.96 -29.58
C GLU A 342 -16.17 -19.10 -28.92
N TYR A 343 -17.39 -19.60 -28.73
CA TYR A 343 -18.42 -18.91 -27.94
C TYR A 343 -17.95 -18.63 -26.50
N ASP A 344 -17.42 -19.64 -25.81
CA ASP A 344 -16.92 -19.51 -24.44
C ASP A 344 -15.68 -18.60 -24.36
N ARG A 345 -14.84 -18.54 -25.40
CA ARG A 345 -13.72 -17.58 -25.49
C ARG A 345 -14.26 -16.15 -25.66
N ASN A 346 -15.19 -15.96 -26.59
CA ASN A 346 -15.79 -14.65 -26.90
C ASN A 346 -16.55 -14.07 -25.69
N GLU A 347 -17.31 -14.87 -24.95
CA GLU A 347 -18.03 -14.37 -23.77
C GLU A 347 -17.06 -14.05 -22.61
N ARG A 348 -15.99 -14.83 -22.40
CA ARG A 348 -14.90 -14.47 -21.47
C ARG A 348 -14.16 -13.19 -21.87
N GLU A 349 -13.94 -12.95 -23.16
CA GLU A 349 -13.38 -11.68 -23.63
C GLU A 349 -14.35 -10.51 -23.41
N ARG A 350 -15.66 -10.72 -23.63
CA ARG A 350 -16.71 -9.74 -23.33
C ARG A 350 -16.75 -9.38 -21.84
N GLU A 351 -16.77 -10.38 -20.95
CA GLU A 351 -16.69 -10.19 -19.50
C GLU A 351 -15.42 -9.43 -19.08
N ARG A 352 -14.27 -9.78 -19.67
CA ARG A 352 -13.00 -9.08 -19.43
C ARG A 352 -13.03 -7.62 -19.86
N LEU A 353 -13.64 -7.31 -21.00
CA LEU A 353 -13.82 -5.93 -21.47
C LEU A 353 -14.77 -5.13 -20.56
N ILE A 354 -15.85 -5.76 -20.08
CA ILE A 354 -16.78 -5.21 -19.09
C ILE A 354 -16.07 -4.88 -17.77
N ASP A 355 -15.23 -5.78 -17.26
CA ASP A 355 -14.44 -5.58 -16.04
C ASP A 355 -13.38 -4.48 -16.19
N ILE A 356 -12.74 -4.38 -17.37
CA ILE A 356 -11.79 -3.29 -17.69
C ILE A 356 -12.50 -1.93 -17.71
N GLU A 357 -13.65 -1.82 -18.38
CA GLU A 357 -14.49 -0.60 -18.39
C GLU A 357 -14.93 -0.21 -16.98
N LYS A 358 -15.40 -1.19 -16.19
CA LYS A 358 -15.82 -1.01 -14.79
C LYS A 358 -14.69 -0.48 -13.91
N LYS A 359 -13.51 -1.10 -13.95
CA LYS A 359 -12.31 -0.66 -13.22
C LYS A 359 -11.80 0.70 -13.69
N HIS A 360 -11.90 0.99 -14.98
CA HIS A 360 -11.52 2.29 -15.54
C HIS A 360 -12.43 3.41 -15.01
N LEU A 361 -13.75 3.21 -15.00
CA LEU A 361 -14.72 4.16 -14.46
C LEU A 361 -14.53 4.37 -12.95
N GLN A 362 -14.36 3.29 -12.18
CA GLN A 362 -14.05 3.36 -10.75
C GLN A 362 -12.77 4.17 -10.47
N GLY A 363 -11.72 3.98 -11.28
CA GLY A 363 -10.49 4.78 -11.20
C GLY A 363 -10.72 6.26 -11.50
N GLN A 364 -11.57 6.59 -12.48
CA GLN A 364 -11.94 7.99 -12.76
C GLN A 364 -12.77 8.60 -11.61
N ILE A 365 -13.72 7.87 -11.02
CA ILE A 365 -14.50 8.32 -9.87
C ILE A 365 -13.59 8.63 -8.68
N SER A 366 -12.71 7.69 -8.32
CA SER A 366 -11.76 7.85 -7.21
C SER A 366 -10.82 9.05 -7.40
N PHE A 367 -10.40 9.34 -8.64
CA PHE A 367 -9.62 10.54 -8.94
C PHE A 367 -10.40 11.84 -8.71
N GLU A 368 -11.65 11.93 -9.19
CA GLU A 368 -12.48 13.13 -8.96
C GLU A 368 -12.79 13.30 -7.46
N GLU A 369 -13.02 12.20 -6.72
CA GLU A 369 -13.19 12.21 -5.26
C GLU A 369 -11.96 12.69 -4.50
N ALA A 370 -10.76 12.24 -4.89
CA ALA A 370 -9.51 12.72 -4.30
C ALA A 370 -9.29 14.23 -4.54
N VAL A 371 -9.70 14.75 -5.71
CA VAL A 371 -9.68 16.20 -5.99
C VAL A 371 -10.69 16.96 -5.14
N LEU A 372 -11.90 16.42 -4.93
CA LEU A 372 -12.92 17.00 -4.04
C LEU A 372 -12.45 17.01 -2.57
N ALA A 373 -11.89 15.90 -2.08
CA ALA A 373 -11.36 15.79 -0.72
C ALA A 373 -10.21 16.78 -0.47
N LYS A 374 -9.28 16.91 -1.43
CA LYS A 374 -8.19 17.89 -1.37
C LYS A 374 -8.69 19.34 -1.25
N LYS A 375 -9.80 19.69 -1.92
CA LYS A 375 -10.42 21.02 -1.78
C LYS A 375 -11.01 21.25 -0.39
N LYS A 376 -11.77 20.29 0.14
CA LYS A 376 -12.32 20.39 1.51
C LYS A 376 -11.23 20.66 2.55
N VAL A 377 -10.12 19.92 2.50
CA VAL A 377 -8.98 20.14 3.41
C VAL A 377 -8.35 21.54 3.22
N GLN A 378 -8.29 22.07 1.99
CA GLN A 378 -7.83 23.44 1.75
C GLN A 378 -8.80 24.50 2.28
N GLU A 379 -10.11 24.27 2.23
CA GLU A 379 -11.15 25.15 2.76
C GLU A 379 -11.19 25.12 4.30
N GLU A 380 -11.07 23.94 4.91
CA GLU A 380 -10.94 23.76 6.37
C GLU A 380 -9.69 24.43 6.92
N ASN A 381 -8.55 24.30 6.23
CA ASN A 381 -7.29 24.93 6.65
C ASN A 381 -7.35 26.47 6.52
N LYS A 382 -8.10 27.02 5.55
CA LYS A 382 -8.37 28.46 5.48
C LYS A 382 -9.20 28.93 6.69
N ARG A 383 -10.28 28.23 7.03
CA ARG A 383 -11.12 28.58 8.20
C ARG A 383 -10.32 28.55 9.50
N LYS A 384 -9.54 27.49 9.73
CA LYS A 384 -8.63 27.38 10.89
C LYS A 384 -7.60 28.53 10.92
N TYR A 385 -7.07 28.95 9.77
CA TYR A 385 -6.17 30.11 9.70
C TYR A 385 -6.89 31.44 10.03
N GLU A 386 -8.11 31.64 9.55
CA GLU A 386 -8.95 32.81 9.88
C GLU A 386 -9.34 32.84 11.37
N GLU A 387 -9.58 31.68 11.97
CA GLU A 387 -9.84 31.52 13.42
C GLU A 387 -8.59 31.84 14.25
N LEU A 388 -7.42 31.30 13.88
CA LEU A 388 -6.13 31.61 14.51
C LEU A 388 -5.76 33.10 14.38
N LEU A 389 -6.08 33.73 13.25
CA LEU A 389 -5.86 35.17 13.06
C LEU A 389 -6.69 36.01 14.04
N LYS A 390 -7.98 35.66 14.22
CA LYS A 390 -8.87 36.29 15.21
C LYS A 390 -8.40 36.07 16.64
N GLN A 391 -7.92 34.86 16.97
CA GLN A 391 -7.33 34.57 18.29
C GLN A 391 -6.07 35.42 18.55
N LYS A 392 -5.19 35.55 17.55
CA LYS A 392 -4.02 36.42 17.63
C LYS A 392 -4.39 37.89 17.83
N GLU A 393 -5.42 38.39 17.14
CA GLU A 393 -5.91 39.77 17.35
C GLU A 393 -6.47 39.99 18.75
N LEU A 394 -7.09 38.98 19.38
CA LEU A 394 -7.55 39.06 20.77
C LEU A 394 -6.38 39.06 21.75
N TRP A 395 -5.40 38.16 21.59
CA TRP A 395 -4.19 38.15 22.42
C TRP A 395 -3.36 39.44 22.29
N ASN A 396 -3.24 40.01 21.08
CA ASN A 396 -2.58 41.30 20.90
C ASN A 396 -3.25 42.41 21.74
N LYS A 397 -4.58 42.52 21.67
CA LYS A 397 -5.35 43.50 22.47
C LYS A 397 -5.23 43.27 23.98
N GLU A 398 -5.08 42.01 24.40
CA GLU A 398 -4.88 41.64 25.80
C GLU A 398 -3.48 42.02 26.30
N ILE A 399 -2.45 41.82 25.48
CA ILE A 399 -1.08 42.25 25.72
C ILE A 399 -0.98 43.79 25.72
N GLU A 400 -1.69 44.48 24.81
CA GLU A 400 -1.78 45.94 24.76
C GLU A 400 -2.36 46.51 26.07
N ARG A 401 -3.53 46.03 26.52
CA ARG A 401 -4.11 46.44 27.82
C ARG A 401 -3.18 46.16 29.00
N TRP A 402 -2.55 44.98 29.04
CA TRP A 402 -1.62 44.64 30.11
C TRP A 402 -0.40 45.58 30.12
N ASN A 403 0.15 45.93 28.95
CA ASN A 403 1.22 46.91 28.84
C ASN A 403 0.78 48.30 29.32
N GLU A 404 -0.43 48.75 28.99
CA GLU A 404 -0.99 50.02 29.49
C GLU A 404 -1.11 50.02 31.03
N GLU A 405 -1.63 48.93 31.61
CA GLU A 405 -1.71 48.74 33.07
C GLU A 405 -0.32 48.74 33.73
N GLN A 406 0.66 48.02 33.16
CA GLN A 406 2.03 48.02 33.68
C GLN A 406 2.70 49.40 33.55
N MET A 407 2.49 50.12 32.45
CA MET A 407 3.02 51.47 32.26
C MET A 407 2.45 52.45 33.28
N GLU A 408 1.16 52.36 33.58
CA GLU A 408 0.51 53.21 34.58
C GLU A 408 0.88 52.84 36.02
N ILE A 409 1.18 51.57 36.31
CA ILE A 409 1.80 51.14 37.58
C ILE A 409 3.24 51.68 37.70
N ASN A 410 4.06 51.52 36.66
CA ASN A 410 5.43 52.00 36.61
C ASN A 410 5.51 53.53 36.75
N ARG A 411 4.58 54.26 36.14
CA ARG A 411 4.42 55.70 36.31
C ARG A 411 4.15 56.07 37.77
N LYS A 412 3.17 55.43 38.42
CA LYS A 412 2.86 55.66 39.85
C LYS A 412 4.04 55.30 40.78
N ILE A 413 4.90 54.36 40.39
CA ILE A 413 6.15 54.05 41.10
C ILE A 413 7.18 55.16 40.88
N PHE A 414 7.40 55.60 39.64
CA PHE A 414 8.33 56.69 39.30
C PHE A 414 7.97 58.01 40.00
N GLU A 415 6.69 58.38 40.01
CA GLU A 415 6.19 59.58 40.71
C GLU A 415 6.47 59.51 42.23
N LYS A 416 6.34 58.33 42.85
CA LYS A 416 6.71 58.10 44.26
C LYS A 416 8.23 58.18 44.48
N CYS A 417 9.04 57.56 43.61
CA CYS A 417 10.49 57.60 43.70
C CYS A 417 11.02 59.04 43.56
N SER A 418 10.52 59.81 42.60
CA SER A 418 10.87 61.22 42.40
C SER A 418 10.55 62.08 43.64
N LEU A 419 9.38 61.86 44.27
CA LEU A 419 9.02 62.54 45.52
C LEU A 419 9.97 62.16 46.67
N ILE A 420 10.40 60.90 46.76
CA ILE A 420 11.39 60.44 47.75
C ILE A 420 12.76 61.08 47.49
N GLU A 421 13.21 61.17 46.24
CA GLU A 421 14.48 61.81 45.87
C GLU A 421 14.49 63.30 46.24
N LEU A 422 13.40 64.03 45.95
CA LEU A 422 13.23 65.44 46.37
C LEU A 422 13.31 65.59 47.90
N ASN A 423 12.59 64.75 48.64
CA ASN A 423 12.63 64.74 50.11
C ASN A 423 14.04 64.42 50.66
N VAL A 424 14.79 63.52 50.01
CA VAL A 424 16.18 63.19 50.38
C VAL A 424 17.13 64.35 50.07
N ILE A 425 16.94 65.05 48.95
CA ILE A 425 17.72 66.25 48.60
C ILE A 425 17.47 67.37 49.62
N GLU A 426 16.21 67.60 50.00
CA GLU A 426 15.86 68.59 51.03
C GLU A 426 16.41 68.20 52.40
N ALA A 427 16.22 66.95 52.85
CA ALA A 427 16.77 66.45 54.10
C ALA A 427 18.31 66.59 54.15
N ARG A 428 19.00 66.32 53.03
CA ARG A 428 20.45 66.52 52.88
C ARG A 428 20.84 67.99 52.97
N LYS A 429 20.10 68.90 52.31
CA LYS A 429 20.30 70.36 52.40
C LYS A 429 20.13 70.86 53.83
N ASN A 430 19.07 70.43 54.51
CA ASN A 430 18.77 70.80 55.89
C ASN A 430 19.81 70.23 56.88
N ALA A 431 20.31 69.01 56.65
CA ALA A 431 21.42 68.44 57.43
C ALA A 431 22.76 69.16 57.19
N VAL A 432 23.03 69.64 55.97
CA VAL A 432 24.22 70.47 55.68
C VAL A 432 24.13 71.84 56.36
N ASN A 433 22.95 72.49 56.34
CA ASN A 433 22.74 73.77 57.03
C ASN A 433 22.95 73.63 58.55
N LYS A 434 22.30 72.64 59.19
CA LYS A 434 22.53 72.34 60.61
C LYS A 434 23.99 72.03 60.95
N LYS A 435 24.71 71.34 60.06
CA LYS A 435 26.16 71.11 60.21
C LYS A 435 26.99 72.40 60.08
N LYS A 436 26.60 73.37 59.25
CA LYS A 436 27.23 74.70 59.19
C LYS A 436 26.96 75.50 60.46
N GLU A 437 25.71 75.55 60.91
CA GLU A 437 25.31 76.23 62.15
C GLU A 437 26.10 75.70 63.35
N VAL A 438 26.16 74.37 63.52
CA VAL A 438 26.98 73.72 64.56
C VAL A 438 28.47 73.96 64.36
N ALA A 439 28.98 73.93 63.12
CA ALA A 439 30.39 74.25 62.85
C ALA A 439 30.74 75.72 63.13
N GLU A 440 29.82 76.67 62.96
CA GLU A 440 30.02 78.07 63.34
C GLU A 440 29.99 78.29 64.85
N ILE A 441 29.13 77.55 65.57
CA ILE A 441 29.11 77.54 67.05
C ILE A 441 30.43 76.95 67.56
N ILE A 442 30.80 75.74 67.12
CA ILE A 442 32.06 75.09 67.47
C ILE A 442 33.25 75.96 67.05
N LYS A 443 33.19 76.67 65.91
CA LYS A 443 34.23 77.62 65.51
C LYS A 443 34.38 78.73 66.55
N LYS A 444 33.30 79.44 66.91
CA LYS A 444 33.32 80.51 67.93
C LYS A 444 33.80 80.00 69.29
N GLU A 445 33.34 78.83 69.71
CA GLU A 445 33.81 78.17 70.94
C GLU A 445 35.30 77.82 70.85
N SER A 446 35.74 77.23 69.73
CA SER A 446 37.15 76.87 69.49
C SER A 446 38.06 78.09 69.35
N GLU A 447 37.58 79.23 68.84
CA GLU A 447 38.31 80.49 68.83
C GLU A 447 38.45 81.02 70.27
N SER A 448 37.40 80.93 71.10
CA SER A 448 37.49 81.27 72.53
C SER A 448 38.42 80.33 73.31
N MET A 449 38.41 79.04 72.98
CA MET A 449 39.25 78.02 73.61
C MET A 449 40.69 78.06 73.09
N LEU A 450 40.90 78.44 71.84
CA LEU A 450 42.23 78.70 71.27
C LEU A 450 42.81 80.00 71.85
N LEU A 451 42.03 81.05 72.07
CA LEU A 451 42.50 82.26 72.76
C LEU A 451 42.91 81.96 74.22
N LYS A 452 42.19 81.08 74.92
CA LYS A 452 42.60 80.55 76.24
C LYS A 452 43.85 79.67 76.13
N ALA A 453 43.85 78.70 75.23
CA ALA A 453 44.94 77.74 75.04
C ALA A 453 46.21 78.37 74.44
N LEU A 454 46.14 79.50 73.73
CA LEU A 454 47.28 80.27 73.24
C LEU A 454 47.81 81.19 74.36
N ASN A 455 46.94 81.73 75.21
CA ASN A 455 47.39 82.32 76.48
C ASN A 455 48.12 81.29 77.37
N GLU A 456 47.65 80.04 77.42
CA GLU A 456 48.30 78.95 78.16
C GLU A 456 49.53 78.38 77.44
N LYS A 457 49.52 78.25 76.11
CA LYS A 457 50.68 77.83 75.32
C LYS A 457 51.70 78.94 75.14
N ASN A 458 51.40 80.21 75.37
CA ASN A 458 52.44 81.20 75.64
C ASN A 458 53.06 80.93 77.02
N LYS A 459 52.24 80.74 78.07
CA LYS A 459 52.73 80.33 79.41
C LYS A 459 53.48 78.99 79.43
N GLU A 460 53.27 78.10 78.46
CA GLU A 460 53.88 76.75 78.38
C GLU A 460 54.90 76.59 77.24
N LEU A 461 54.90 77.38 76.17
CA LEU A 461 56.00 77.46 75.20
C LEU A 461 57.19 78.19 75.84
N ASN A 462 56.92 79.16 76.72
CA ASN A 462 57.86 79.66 77.71
C ASN A 462 58.40 78.54 78.66
N ARG A 463 57.80 77.34 78.66
CA ARG A 463 58.26 76.09 79.31
C ARG A 463 58.61 74.94 78.33
N LYS A 464 58.57 75.14 77.00
CA LYS A 464 58.73 74.07 75.97
C LYS A 464 59.56 74.46 74.75
N ILE A 465 59.98 75.71 74.63
CA ILE A 465 61.31 76.05 74.09
C ILE A 465 62.41 75.37 74.95
N GLN A 466 62.00 74.74 76.04
CA GLN A 466 62.64 73.65 76.76
C GLN A 466 62.33 72.12 76.23
N MET A 467 61.85 71.66 74.96
CA MET A 467 61.28 70.21 74.55
C MET A 467 61.33 69.27 73.14
N ILE A 468 60.29 69.00 72.23
CA ILE A 468 59.62 67.68 71.58
C ILE A 468 59.87 66.97 70.08
N LYS A 469 59.20 65.82 69.55
CA LYS A 469 59.38 64.87 68.25
C LYS A 469 58.17 63.90 67.61
N GLU A 470 58.23 63.06 66.44
CA GLU A 470 57.09 62.25 65.64
C GLU A 470 57.34 61.00 64.51
N ILE A 471 56.38 60.15 63.87
CA ILE A 471 56.46 58.92 62.81
C ILE A 471 55.20 58.32 61.86
N LYS A 472 55.22 57.22 60.93
CA LYS A 472 54.16 56.59 59.87
C LYS A 472 54.20 55.06 59.18
N ILE A 473 53.16 54.40 58.45
CA ILE A 473 53.06 53.00 57.62
C ILE A 473 51.82 52.57 56.57
N LEU A 474 51.73 51.43 55.70
CA LEU A 474 50.56 50.87 54.72
C LEU A 474 50.57 49.44 53.82
N HIS A 475 49.45 48.77 53.21
CA HIS A 475 49.34 47.51 52.18
C HIS A 475 47.92 46.84 51.56
N THR A 476 47.73 46.01 50.40
CA THR A 476 46.45 45.22 49.76
C THR A 476 46.46 44.11 48.51
N ILE A 477 45.42 43.17 48.12
CA ILE A 477 45.24 42.18 46.84
C ILE A 477 43.89 41.22 46.49
N ALA A 478 43.52 40.57 45.26
CA ALA A 478 42.37 39.51 44.86
C ALA A 478 42.13 38.77 43.35
N LYS A 479 41.25 37.65 42.99
CA LYS A 479 40.70 36.94 41.62
C LYS A 479 39.79 35.52 41.62
N ARG A 480 39.16 34.63 40.67
CA ARG A 480 38.39 34.38 39.26
C ARG A 480 37.91 32.83 38.70
N ALA A 481 36.74 32.40 37.95
CA ALA A 481 36.37 31.01 37.18
C ALA A 481 34.94 30.59 36.35
N ARG A 482 34.71 29.50 35.41
CA ARG A 482 33.42 28.71 34.78
C ARG A 482 33.50 27.70 33.43
N ILE A 483 32.63 26.87 32.63
CA ILE A 483 31.23 26.07 32.42
C ILE A 483 30.90 25.14 31.03
N SER A 484 29.83 24.20 30.75
CA SER A 484 29.50 23.26 29.46
C SER A 484 28.07 22.42 29.08
N LYS A 485 27.75 21.60 27.92
CA LYS A 485 26.46 20.69 27.47
C LYS A 485 26.36 19.60 26.17
N ILE A 486 25.23 18.80 25.76
CA ILE A 486 24.99 17.60 24.68
C ILE A 486 23.52 17.17 23.91
N VAL A 487 23.27 16.10 22.97
CA VAL A 487 21.98 15.61 22.07
C VAL A 487 21.86 14.05 21.43
N ASP A 488 21.05 13.24 20.54
CA ASP A 488 19.92 13.08 19.37
C ASP A 488 19.14 11.60 18.95
N LEU A 489 18.35 11.23 17.79
CA LEU A 489 17.27 10.03 17.50
C LEU A 489 16.69 9.40 15.98
N THR A 490 16.13 8.11 15.62
CA THR A 490 15.29 7.45 14.36
C THR A 490 14.62 5.89 14.33
N GLU A 491 13.93 4.96 13.45
CA GLU A 491 13.13 4.50 12.10
C GLU A 491 12.12 3.12 12.18
N THR A 492 11.29 2.46 11.18
CA THR A 492 10.18 1.26 11.26
C THR A 492 9.45 0.31 10.04
N SER A 493 9.30 -1.12 9.90
CA SER A 493 8.10 -2.12 9.37
C SER A 493 7.93 -3.42 8.29
N GLY A 494 7.44 -4.72 8.57
CA GLY A 494 6.45 -5.69 7.75
C GLY A 494 6.61 -7.20 7.03
N LEU A 495 5.53 -8.09 6.81
CA LEU A 495 5.01 -9.09 5.67
C LEU A 495 5.35 -10.67 5.27
N GLY A 496 4.38 -11.64 4.96
CA GLY A 496 4.51 -13.18 4.65
C GLY A 496 3.86 -13.96 3.37
N LEU A 497 3.55 -15.33 3.33
CA LEU A 497 3.21 -16.24 2.10
C LEU A 497 2.38 -17.66 2.23
N LEU A 498 2.18 -18.53 1.16
CA LEU A 498 1.26 -19.78 1.05
C LEU A 498 1.58 -20.94 -0.03
N CYS A 499 0.92 -22.17 -0.04
CA CYS A 499 1.20 -23.43 -0.87
C CYS A 499 0.01 -24.46 -1.27
N GLU A 500 0.26 -25.69 -1.86
CA GLU A 500 -0.64 -26.59 -2.73
C GLU A 500 -0.90 -28.17 -2.41
N MET A 501 -1.25 -29.09 -3.39
CA MET A 501 -1.91 -30.48 -3.26
C MET A 501 -1.66 -31.58 -4.39
N SER A 502 -1.87 -32.93 -4.19
CA SER A 502 -1.99 -34.00 -5.29
C SER A 502 -2.55 -35.46 -4.96
N ILE A 503 -3.07 -36.19 -5.99
CA ILE A 503 -3.12 -37.67 -6.30
C ILE A 503 -4.03 -38.73 -5.59
N ALA A 504 -5.22 -38.40 -5.06
CA ALA A 504 -6.18 -39.43 -4.58
C ALA A 504 -7.07 -40.08 -5.69
N GLU A 505 -6.51 -40.41 -6.86
CA GLU A 505 -7.17 -40.09 -8.14
C GLU A 505 -7.16 -41.22 -9.21
N LEU A 506 -6.94 -42.52 -8.87
CA LEU A 506 -6.31 -43.45 -9.85
C LEU A 506 -6.77 -44.92 -10.03
N GLN A 507 -7.37 -45.66 -9.09
CA GLN A 507 -7.43 -47.15 -9.15
C GLN A 507 -8.87 -47.75 -9.42
N GLU A 508 -9.16 -48.36 -10.60
CA GLU A 508 -10.54 -48.57 -11.21
C GLU A 508 -10.77 -49.80 -12.21
N ARG A 509 -12.06 -50.23 -12.54
CA ARG A 509 -12.68 -50.92 -13.79
C ARG A 509 -13.05 -52.47 -13.90
N LEU A 510 -14.17 -52.89 -14.61
CA LEU A 510 -14.57 -54.30 -15.08
C LEU A 510 -15.90 -54.47 -15.97
N CYS A 511 -16.30 -55.68 -16.50
CA CYS A 511 -17.65 -56.05 -17.13
C CYS A 511 -17.75 -57.27 -18.17
N SER A 512 -18.96 -57.89 -18.48
CA SER A 512 -19.23 -59.04 -19.47
C SER A 512 -20.74 -59.44 -19.78
N MET A 513 -21.09 -60.35 -20.76
CA MET A 513 -22.49 -60.86 -21.14
C MET A 513 -22.62 -62.14 -22.08
N LYS A 514 -23.82 -62.82 -22.26
CA LYS A 514 -24.13 -63.93 -23.26
C LYS A 514 -25.65 -64.30 -23.51
N MET A 515 -26.05 -65.09 -24.57
CA MET A 515 -27.47 -65.57 -24.90
C MET A 515 -27.63 -66.93 -25.73
N THR A 516 -28.86 -67.47 -26.02
CA THR A 516 -29.23 -68.75 -26.75
C THR A 516 -30.72 -68.88 -27.28
N ILE A 517 -31.07 -69.77 -28.26
CA ILE A 517 -32.46 -70.02 -28.84
C ILE A 517 -32.69 -71.39 -29.58
N LYS A 518 -33.94 -71.94 -29.70
CA LYS A 518 -34.41 -73.09 -30.58
C LYS A 518 -35.96 -73.19 -30.75
N GLU A 519 -36.52 -73.70 -31.88
CA GLU A 519 -37.79 -74.49 -31.98
C GLU A 519 -37.99 -75.29 -33.33
N GLU A 520 -39.06 -76.11 -33.51
CA GLU A 520 -39.20 -77.13 -34.61
C GLU A 520 -40.64 -77.51 -35.16
N LEU A 521 -41.08 -78.80 -35.12
CA LEU A 521 -41.56 -79.64 -36.27
C LEU A 521 -42.98 -79.54 -36.91
N GLU A 522 -44.03 -80.14 -36.32
CA GLU A 522 -45.24 -80.73 -37.00
C GLU A 522 -46.26 -79.77 -37.69
N THR A 523 -47.14 -79.12 -36.90
CA THR A 523 -47.36 -77.68 -36.98
C THR A 523 -47.89 -77.08 -38.29
N LYS A 524 -48.72 -77.73 -39.12
CA LYS A 524 -49.55 -76.96 -40.10
C LYS A 524 -50.86 -76.47 -39.51
N SER A 525 -51.61 -77.33 -38.83
CA SER A 525 -52.75 -76.88 -38.01
C SER A 525 -52.28 -76.13 -36.76
N LYS A 526 -51.15 -76.56 -36.15
CA LYS A 526 -50.52 -75.78 -35.08
C LYS A 526 -49.91 -74.49 -35.63
N LEU A 527 -49.21 -74.40 -36.78
CA LEU A 527 -48.82 -73.08 -37.34
C LEU A 527 -50.04 -72.20 -37.62
N ILE A 528 -51.17 -72.70 -38.12
CA ILE A 528 -52.31 -71.81 -38.34
C ILE A 528 -52.86 -71.31 -37.01
N LYS A 529 -52.95 -72.16 -35.98
CA LYS A 529 -53.38 -71.76 -34.62
C LYS A 529 -52.35 -70.86 -33.94
N GLU A 530 -51.07 -71.22 -33.94
CA GLU A 530 -49.91 -70.50 -33.40
C GLU A 530 -49.62 -69.21 -34.15
N ARG A 531 -49.84 -69.13 -35.48
CA ARG A 531 -49.74 -67.91 -36.28
C ARG A 531 -50.95 -67.01 -36.04
N ASN A 532 -52.15 -67.55 -35.84
CA ASN A 532 -53.29 -66.75 -35.41
C ASN A 532 -53.13 -66.27 -33.95
N ILE A 533 -52.58 -67.10 -33.08
CA ILE A 533 -52.22 -66.77 -31.69
C ILE A 533 -51.04 -65.80 -31.66
N ALA A 534 -50.04 -65.92 -32.54
CA ALA A 534 -48.90 -65.02 -32.62
C ALA A 534 -49.26 -63.70 -33.32
N VAL A 535 -50.19 -63.70 -34.28
CA VAL A 535 -50.78 -62.47 -34.82
C VAL A 535 -51.65 -61.79 -33.76
N LYS A 536 -52.41 -62.55 -32.96
CA LYS A 536 -53.17 -61.99 -31.82
C LYS A 536 -52.25 -61.45 -30.73
N LYS A 537 -51.27 -62.25 -30.26
CA LYS A 537 -50.22 -61.83 -29.33
C LYS A 537 -49.47 -60.61 -29.86
N SER A 538 -49.01 -60.60 -31.10
CA SER A 538 -48.34 -59.46 -31.73
C SER A 538 -49.23 -58.21 -31.86
N LEU A 539 -50.55 -58.36 -32.02
CA LEU A 539 -51.50 -57.24 -31.98
C LEU A 539 -51.75 -56.74 -30.54
N ASP A 540 -51.78 -57.63 -29.56
CA ASP A 540 -51.96 -57.29 -28.14
C ASP A 540 -50.65 -56.76 -27.50
N GLU A 541 -49.50 -57.19 -27.99
CA GLU A 541 -48.16 -56.62 -27.76
C GLU A 541 -48.06 -55.24 -28.40
N ALA A 542 -48.46 -55.09 -29.68
CA ALA A 542 -48.54 -53.78 -30.32
C ALA A 542 -49.46 -52.81 -29.54
N ARG A 543 -50.60 -53.28 -29.03
CA ARG A 543 -51.45 -52.47 -28.12
C ARG A 543 -50.72 -52.04 -26.86
N LYS A 544 -50.01 -52.95 -26.18
CA LYS A 544 -49.22 -52.63 -24.97
C LYS A 544 -48.14 -51.59 -25.27
N ASN A 545 -47.33 -51.78 -26.31
CA ASN A 545 -46.29 -50.83 -26.72
C ASN A 545 -46.88 -49.45 -27.07
N ILE A 546 -48.06 -49.42 -27.71
CA ILE A 546 -48.78 -48.17 -28.03
C ILE A 546 -49.27 -47.45 -26.77
N LEU A 547 -49.56 -48.16 -25.67
CA LEU A 547 -49.95 -47.57 -24.39
C LEU A 547 -48.74 -47.04 -23.64
N THR A 548 -47.67 -47.84 -23.46
CA THR A 548 -46.47 -47.43 -22.73
C THR A 548 -45.81 -46.20 -23.37
N PHE A 549 -45.63 -46.18 -24.69
CA PHE A 549 -45.07 -45.04 -25.41
C PHE A 549 -45.90 -43.74 -25.23
N LYS A 550 -47.24 -43.84 -25.13
CA LYS A 550 -48.11 -42.69 -24.86
C LYS A 550 -47.93 -42.15 -23.44
N GLU A 551 -47.75 -43.04 -22.47
CA GLU A 551 -47.57 -42.70 -21.06
C GLU A 551 -46.17 -42.09 -20.81
N GLU A 552 -45.12 -42.67 -21.38
CA GLU A 552 -43.75 -42.14 -21.35
C GLU A 552 -43.68 -40.73 -21.97
N ARG A 553 -44.21 -40.57 -23.18
CA ARG A 553 -44.29 -39.25 -23.84
C ARG A 553 -45.18 -38.27 -23.07
N LYS A 554 -46.10 -38.71 -22.20
CA LYS A 554 -46.85 -37.81 -21.29
C LYS A 554 -45.93 -37.34 -20.15
N LEU A 555 -45.31 -38.27 -19.43
CA LEU A 555 -44.41 -37.98 -18.31
C LEU A 555 -43.24 -37.06 -18.68
N MET A 556 -42.66 -37.23 -19.88
CA MET A 556 -41.58 -36.36 -20.37
C MET A 556 -42.03 -34.91 -20.65
N ARG A 557 -43.29 -34.70 -21.03
CA ARG A 557 -43.90 -33.36 -21.22
C ARG A 557 -44.28 -32.68 -19.90
N GLU A 558 -44.45 -33.45 -18.82
CA GLU A 558 -44.67 -32.92 -17.47
C GLU A 558 -43.33 -32.53 -16.82
N LYS A 559 -42.29 -33.37 -16.94
CA LYS A 559 -40.93 -33.11 -16.41
C LYS A 559 -40.24 -31.88 -17.02
N SER A 560 -40.49 -31.57 -18.29
CA SER A 560 -39.82 -30.48 -19.02
C SER A 560 -40.39 -29.07 -18.75
N ARG A 561 -41.50 -28.94 -18.01
CA ARG A 561 -42.18 -27.66 -17.73
C ARG A 561 -41.55 -26.81 -16.62
N LYS A 562 -40.23 -26.86 -16.42
CA LYS A 562 -39.52 -25.95 -15.49
C LYS A 562 -39.33 -24.57 -16.15
N PRO A 563 -39.55 -23.45 -15.44
CA PRO A 563 -39.42 -22.11 -16.03
C PRO A 563 -37.96 -21.78 -16.37
N ARG A 564 -37.69 -21.43 -17.64
CA ARG A 564 -36.41 -20.85 -18.06
C ARG A 564 -36.20 -19.53 -17.31
N LYS A 565 -35.14 -19.43 -16.50
CA LYS A 565 -34.70 -18.14 -15.94
C LYS A 565 -34.21 -17.24 -17.08
N LEU A 566 -34.74 -16.02 -17.16
CA LEU A 566 -34.26 -15.01 -18.09
C LEU A 566 -32.95 -14.42 -17.57
N THR A 567 -31.85 -14.70 -18.27
CA THR A 567 -30.57 -14.01 -18.08
C THR A 567 -30.67 -12.61 -18.69
N ILE A 568 -31.02 -11.64 -17.85
CA ILE A 568 -31.10 -10.21 -18.22
C ILE A 568 -29.67 -9.63 -18.21
N ASP A 569 -29.35 -8.71 -19.14
CA ASP A 569 -28.06 -8.00 -19.23
C ASP A 569 -27.77 -7.10 -18.01
N ILE A 570 -27.43 -7.72 -16.86
CA ILE A 570 -27.11 -7.03 -15.60
C ILE A 570 -25.90 -6.10 -15.76
N SER A 571 -24.85 -6.57 -16.46
CA SER A 571 -23.62 -5.81 -16.77
C SER A 571 -23.89 -4.43 -17.37
N SER A 572 -24.86 -4.33 -18.28
CA SER A 572 -25.19 -3.08 -18.98
C SER A 572 -25.63 -1.94 -18.05
N LYS A 573 -26.19 -2.27 -16.88
CA LYS A 573 -26.72 -1.29 -15.92
C LYS A 573 -25.60 -0.72 -15.05
N GLU A 574 -24.79 -1.59 -14.45
CA GLU A 574 -23.69 -1.18 -13.57
C GLU A 574 -22.70 -0.21 -14.24
N ILE A 575 -22.40 -0.42 -15.53
CA ILE A 575 -21.53 0.48 -16.31
C ILE A 575 -22.18 1.87 -16.50
N ASN A 576 -23.51 1.93 -16.68
CA ASN A 576 -24.23 3.20 -16.81
C ASN A 576 -24.36 3.93 -15.48
N ASP A 577 -24.57 3.20 -14.38
CA ASP A 577 -24.60 3.77 -13.02
C ASP A 577 -23.23 4.38 -12.63
N LEU A 578 -22.13 3.71 -13.01
CA LEU A 578 -20.77 4.23 -12.86
C LEU A 578 -20.49 5.45 -13.76
N LYS A 579 -21.07 5.52 -14.96
CA LYS A 579 -20.97 6.72 -15.82
C LYS A 579 -21.76 7.90 -15.25
N SER A 580 -22.97 7.66 -14.71
CA SER A 580 -23.79 8.69 -14.06
C SER A 580 -23.09 9.28 -12.83
N THR A 581 -22.63 8.42 -11.91
CA THR A 581 -21.92 8.85 -10.70
C THR A 581 -20.62 9.60 -11.01
N LEU A 582 -19.86 9.20 -12.04
CA LEU A 582 -18.70 9.94 -12.53
C LEU A 582 -19.05 11.36 -13.00
N GLU A 583 -20.15 11.54 -13.73
CA GLU A 583 -20.63 12.86 -14.11
C GLU A 583 -21.02 13.72 -12.91
N GLU A 584 -21.66 13.15 -11.89
CA GLU A 584 -22.01 13.87 -10.65
C GLU A 584 -20.78 14.38 -9.92
N LYS A 585 -19.73 13.55 -9.75
CA LYS A 585 -18.46 13.99 -9.12
C LYS A 585 -17.80 15.12 -9.94
N ARG A 586 -17.87 15.06 -11.27
CA ARG A 586 -17.40 16.16 -12.15
C ARG A 586 -18.23 17.43 -11.99
N LYS A 587 -19.55 17.32 -11.94
CA LYS A 587 -20.47 18.46 -11.70
C LYS A 587 -20.20 19.09 -10.32
N LEU A 588 -19.94 18.29 -9.29
CA LEU A 588 -19.49 18.78 -7.97
C LEU A 588 -18.13 19.49 -8.02
N ARG A 589 -17.16 18.94 -8.75
CA ARG A 589 -15.82 19.56 -8.90
C ARG A 589 -15.88 20.92 -9.59
N LEU A 590 -16.74 21.06 -10.60
CA LEU A 590 -17.03 22.34 -11.27
C LEU A 590 -17.73 23.33 -10.33
N LYS A 591 -18.70 22.88 -9.52
CA LYS A 591 -19.37 23.69 -8.47
C LYS A 591 -18.44 24.18 -7.34
N LEU A 592 -17.21 23.67 -7.25
CA LEU A 592 -16.17 24.18 -6.34
C LEU A 592 -15.07 24.96 -7.08
N LEU A 593 -15.11 25.04 -8.42
CA LEU A 593 -14.16 25.80 -9.25
C LEU A 593 -14.68 27.19 -9.61
N ASN A 594 -16.01 27.30 -9.74
CA ASN A 594 -16.75 28.55 -9.69
C ASN A 594 -16.99 28.97 -8.24
#